data_AF-W3A284-F1
#
_entry.id   AF-W3A284-F1
#
_cell.length_a   1.000
_cell.length_b   1.000
_cell.length_c   1.000
_cell.angle_alpha   90.00
_cell.angle_beta   90.00
_cell.angle_gamma   90.00
#
_symmetry.space_group_name_H-M   'P 1'
#
loop_
_entity.id
_entity.type
_entity.pdbx_description
1 polymer ?
#
loop_
_entity_poly.entity_id
_entity_poly.type
_entity_poly.pdbx_seq_one_letter_code
_entity_poly.pdbx_strand_id
1 'polypeptide(L)' 'MMDLNKGKVLVERAQPSVRVGTYESGLGVQVDSYNCGVYVLLAFEIFCGAEPLGHVDKKTLQCLRYRYLRMCMET' A
#
# COMPACT_ATOMS: atom_id res chain seq x y z
N MET A 1 12.98 13.43 -56.08
CA MET A 1 14.27 13.23 -55.37
C MET A 1 13.98 12.30 -54.20
N MET A 2 14.65 11.14 -54.23
CA MET A 2 14.84 10.12 -53.17
C MET A 2 13.69 9.14 -52.86
N ASP A 3 13.95 7.90 -53.27
CA ASP A 3 13.27 6.65 -52.95
C ASP A 3 13.21 6.38 -51.44
N LEU A 4 12.03 6.00 -50.93
CA LEU A 4 11.87 5.45 -49.59
C LEU A 4 11.79 3.91 -49.70
N ASN A 5 12.95 3.27 -49.59
CA ASN A 5 13.09 1.83 -49.63
C ASN A 5 12.65 1.19 -48.30
N LYS A 6 11.62 0.33 -48.39
CA LYS A 6 11.32 -0.86 -47.56
C LYS A 6 11.65 -0.84 -46.06
N GLY A 7 10.59 -0.91 -45.25
CA GLY A 7 10.66 -1.39 -43.87
C GLY A 7 9.32 -2.00 -43.46
N LYS A 8 9.33 -3.28 -43.10
CA LYS A 8 8.17 -4.12 -42.79
C LYS A 8 7.36 -3.62 -41.59
N VAL A 9 6.06 -3.91 -41.63
CA VAL A 9 5.11 -3.90 -40.51
C VAL A 9 5.72 -4.55 -39.26
N LEU A 10 5.73 -3.82 -38.14
CA LEU A 10 5.67 -4.43 -36.82
C LEU A 10 4.63 -3.68 -36.00
N VAL A 11 3.53 -4.36 -35.68
CA VAL A 11 2.54 -3.92 -34.71
C VAL A 11 3.24 -3.89 -33.35
N GLU A 12 3.66 -2.71 -32.91
CA GLU A 12 4.20 -2.53 -31.57
C GLU A 12 3.04 -2.68 -30.59
N ARG A 13 3.06 -3.79 -29.86
CA ARG A 13 2.11 -4.10 -28.79
C ARG A 13 2.18 -2.94 -27.78
N ALA A 14 1.12 -2.15 -27.70
CA ALA A 14 0.94 -1.17 -26.64
C ALA A 14 0.91 -1.91 -25.28
N GLN A 15 2.08 -2.02 -24.64
CA GLN A 15 2.18 -2.45 -23.26
C GLN A 15 1.53 -1.35 -22.41
N PRO A 16 0.52 -1.64 -21.57
CA PRO A 16 0.05 -0.68 -20.60
C PRO A 16 1.24 -0.30 -19.72
N SER A 17 1.67 0.95 -19.77
CA SER A 17 2.70 1.43 -18.85
C SER A 17 2.18 1.22 -17.44
N VAL A 18 2.75 0.26 -16.70
CA VAL A 18 2.41 0.07 -15.29
C VAL A 18 2.88 1.32 -14.55
N ARG A 19 1.94 2.23 -14.30
CA ARG A 19 2.20 3.43 -13.50
C ARG A 19 2.26 2.99 -12.05
N VAL A 20 3.47 2.68 -11.57
CA VAL A 20 3.73 2.47 -10.15
C VAL A 20 3.60 3.83 -9.46
N GLY A 21 2.43 4.10 -8.87
CA GLY A 21 2.24 5.24 -7.99
C GLY A 21 2.70 4.87 -6.59
N THR A 22 3.51 5.73 -5.97
CA THR A 22 3.86 5.59 -4.55
C THR A 22 2.58 5.75 -3.72
N TYR A 23 2.13 4.68 -3.06
CA TYR A 23 1.02 4.77 -2.10
C TYR A 23 1.58 5.25 -0.77
N GLU A 24 1.40 6.54 -0.49
CA GLU A 24 1.68 7.11 0.82
C GLU A 24 0.51 6.77 1.76
N SER A 25 0.73 5.85 2.69
CA SER A 25 -0.30 5.44 3.67
C SER A 25 -0.64 6.53 4.68
N GLY A 26 0.12 7.63 4.72
CA GLY A 26 0.00 8.71 5.71
C GLY A 26 0.36 8.26 7.14
N LEU A 27 0.82 7.02 7.31
CA LEU A 27 0.89 6.33 8.59
C LEU A 27 2.23 6.55 9.32
N GLY A 28 3.19 7.18 8.63
CA GLY A 28 4.55 7.41 9.13
C GLY A 28 5.44 6.17 9.10
N VAL A 29 6.77 6.36 9.11
CA VAL A 29 7.74 5.27 9.20
C VAL A 29 7.94 4.88 10.66
N GLN A 30 7.73 3.60 10.94
CA GLN A 30 7.86 3.01 12.27
C GLN A 30 9.33 2.98 12.73
N VAL A 31 9.60 3.47 13.95
CA VAL A 31 10.97 3.61 14.49
C VAL A 31 11.38 2.49 15.46
N ASP A 32 10.45 1.64 15.90
CA ASP A 32 10.74 0.42 16.68
C ASP A 32 10.30 -0.84 15.92
N SER A 33 10.81 -2.03 16.23
CA SER A 33 10.35 -3.28 15.59
C SER A 33 9.08 -3.87 16.22
N TYR A 34 8.61 -3.31 17.35
CA TYR A 34 7.54 -3.89 18.18
C TYR A 34 6.12 -3.46 17.75
N ASN A 35 5.97 -2.46 16.89
CA ASN A 35 4.67 -2.03 16.35
C ASN A 35 4.31 -2.62 14.97
N CYS A 36 5.15 -3.43 14.31
CA CYS A 36 5.01 -3.66 12.86
C CYS A 36 3.79 -4.49 12.52
N GLY A 37 3.50 -5.49 13.35
CA GLY A 37 2.26 -6.26 13.25
C GLY A 37 1.02 -5.37 13.37
N VAL A 38 1.05 -4.34 14.22
CA VAL A 38 -0.09 -3.42 14.38
C VAL A 38 -0.31 -2.59 13.12
N TYR A 39 0.77 -2.09 12.50
CA TYR A 39 0.68 -1.35 11.24
C TYR A 39 0.19 -2.23 10.08
N VAL A 40 0.61 -3.49 10.02
CA VAL A 40 0.11 -4.45 9.02
C VAL A 40 -1.39 -4.70 9.20
N LEU A 41 -1.85 -4.95 10.43
CA LEU A 41 -3.28 -5.14 10.73
C LEU A 41 -4.10 -3.89 10.37
N LEU A 42 -3.59 -2.70 10.70
CA LEU A 42 -4.25 -1.44 10.37
C LEU A 42 -4.30 -1.21 8.85
N ALA A 43 -3.25 -1.57 8.10
CA ALA A 43 -3.25 -1.50 6.65
C ALA A 43 -4.30 -2.43 6.02
N PHE A 44 -4.50 -3.63 6.59
CA PHE A 44 -5.58 -4.52 6.14
C PHE A 44 -6.97 -3.94 6.40
N GLU A 45 -7.19 -3.27 7.53
CA GLU A 45 -8.46 -2.59 7.78
C GLU A 45 -8.74 -1.50 6.74
N ILE A 46 -7.75 -0.66 6.44
CA ILE A 46 -7.87 0.39 5.42
C ILE A 46 -8.12 -0.23 4.04
N PHE A 47 -7.42 -1.32 3.71
CA PHE A 47 -7.62 -2.06 2.46
C PHE A 47 -9.05 -2.63 2.35
N CYS A 48 -9.63 -3.06 3.48
CA CYS A 48 -11.03 -3.50 3.57
C CYS A 48 -12.04 -2.34 3.61
N GLY A 49 -11.59 -1.09 3.45
CA GLY A 49 -12.45 0.10 3.36
C GLY A 49 -12.62 0.88 4.67
N ALA A 50 -11.82 0.62 5.71
CA ALA A 50 -11.82 1.46 6.90
C ALA A 50 -11.19 2.82 6.63
N GLU A 51 -11.69 3.85 7.31
CA GLU A 51 -11.12 5.19 7.23
C GLU A 51 -9.69 5.23 7.80
N PRO A 52 -8.72 5.85 7.10
CA PRO A 52 -7.37 6.03 7.60
C PRO A 52 -7.33 6.89 8.87
N LEU A 53 -6.60 6.44 9.90
CA LEU A 53 -6.49 7.16 11.18
C LEU A 53 -5.52 8.35 11.15
N GLY A 54 -4.77 8.54 10.06
CA GLY A 54 -3.73 9.57 9.97
C GLY A 54 -2.54 9.27 10.90
N HIS A 55 -2.09 10.27 11.67
CA HIS A 55 -0.94 10.10 12.56
C HIS A 55 -1.31 9.22 13.77
N VAL A 56 -0.61 8.09 13.90
CA VAL A 56 -0.84 7.15 15.00
C VAL A 56 0.16 7.41 16.13
N ASP A 57 -0.31 8.00 17.23
CA ASP A 57 0.51 8.22 18.41
C ASP A 57 0.73 6.92 19.23
N LYS A 58 1.65 6.98 20.20
CA LYS A 58 1.98 5.83 21.05
C LYS A 58 0.78 5.29 21.84
N LYS A 59 -0.12 6.18 22.28
CA LYS A 59 -1.30 5.79 23.06
C LYS A 59 -2.29 5.02 22.17
N THR A 60 -2.48 5.50 20.95
CA THR A 60 -3.30 4.88 19.92
C THR A 60 -2.76 3.50 19.56
N LEU A 61 -1.44 3.36 19.40
CA LEU A 61 -0.79 2.05 19.19
C LEU A 61 -1.07 1.06 20.33
N GLN A 62 -1.05 1.52 21.59
CA GLN A 62 -1.40 0.66 22.73
C GLN A 62 -2.87 0.23 22.70
N CYS A 63 -3.79 1.14 22.39
CA CYS A 63 -5.21 0.82 22.25
C CYS A 63 -5.47 -0.18 21.11
N LEU A 64 -4.81 0.00 19.96
CA LEU A 64 -4.92 -0.92 18.82
C LEU A 64 -4.42 -2.32 19.17
N ARG A 65 -3.26 -2.43 19.84
CA ARG A 65 -2.76 -3.73 20.34
C ARG A 65 -3.78 -4.44 21.21
N TYR A 66 -4.37 -3.73 22.17
CA TYR A 66 -5.38 -4.31 23.05
C TYR A 66 -6.62 -4.74 22.25
N ARG A 67 -7.08 -3.91 21.30
CA ARG A 67 -8.22 -4.24 20.42
C ARG A 67 -7.96 -5.53 19.64
N TYR A 68 -6.81 -5.65 19.00
CA TYR A 68 -6.44 -6.85 18.24
C TYR A 68 -6.33 -8.09 19.12
N LEU A 69 -5.70 -7.96 20.30
CA LEU A 69 -5.63 -9.06 21.25
C LEU A 69 -7.03 -9.51 21.69
N ARG A 70 -7.91 -8.57 22.01
CA ARG A 70 -9.28 -8.85 22.42
C ARG A 70 -10.05 -9.59 21.32
N MET A 71 -9.94 -9.15 20.07
CA MET A 71 -10.57 -9.86 18.94
C MET A 71 -10.08 -11.30 18.81
N CYS A 72 -8.79 -11.58 19.07
CA CYS A 72 -8.26 -12.95 19.08
C CYS A 72 -8.71 -13.80 20.28
N MET A 73 -9.20 -13.19 21.36
CA MET A 73 -9.71 -13.91 22.54
C MET A 73 -11.23 -14.12 22.50
N GLU A 74 -11.93 -13.36 21.66
CA GLU A 74 -13.38 -13.46 21.45
C GLU A 74 -13.77 -14.40 20.30
N THR A 75 -12.78 -15.09 19.70
CA THR A 75 -12.97 -16.20 18.74
C THR A 75 -13.28 -17.51 19.44
#